data_AF-A0A9P6SVM3-F1
#
_entry.id   AF-A0A9P6SVM3-F1
#
_cell.length_a   1.000
_cell.length_b   1.000
_cell.length_c   1.000
_cell.angle_alpha   90.00
_cell.angle_beta   90.00
_cell.angle_gamma   90.00
#
_symmetry.space_group_name_H-M   'P 1'
#
loop_
_entity.id
_entity.type
_entity.pdbx_description
1 polymer ?
#
loop_
_entity_poly.entity_id
_entity_poly.type
_entity_poly.pdbx_seq_one_letter_code
_entity_poly.pdbx_strand_id
1 'polypeptide(L)'
;LLATLTRLEHLQLSYTCLDLSRESGFHQLSSLKDLRILSIETCGYPALTQEDLVWMVTAWPKLERIYVNMPGASKERQYRVWLKEAKRED
;
A
#
# COMPACT_ATOMS: atom_id res chain seq x y z
N LEU A 1 -5.62 16.46 2.17
CA LEU A 1 -4.30 17.14 2.04
C LEU A 1 -3.22 16.25 1.39
N LEU A 2 -3.12 14.95 1.71
CA LEU A 2 -2.18 14.06 1.00
C LEU A 2 -2.65 13.72 -0.43
N ALA A 3 -3.94 13.47 -0.61
CA ALA A 3 -4.55 13.15 -1.91
C ALA A 3 -4.33 14.22 -3.00
N THR A 4 -3.97 15.45 -2.63
CA THR A 4 -3.68 16.54 -3.59
C THR A 4 -2.25 16.52 -4.12
N LEU A 5 -1.37 15.69 -3.56
CA LEU A 5 0.02 15.52 -3.98
C LEU A 5 0.10 14.56 -5.18
N THR A 6 -0.51 14.91 -6.30
CA THR A 6 -0.70 13.98 -7.45
C THR A 6 0.60 13.47 -8.06
N ARG A 7 1.73 14.17 -7.85
CA ARG A 7 3.07 13.78 -8.30
C ARG A 7 3.88 13.02 -7.24
N LEU A 8 3.26 12.61 -6.13
CA LEU A 8 3.95 11.91 -5.06
C LEU A 8 4.32 10.49 -5.52
N GLU A 9 5.61 10.24 -5.66
CA GLU A 9 6.12 8.92 -6.05
C GLU A 9 6.36 8.01 -4.84
N HIS A 10 6.78 8.56 -3.72
CA HIS A 10 7.13 7.80 -2.51
C HIS A 10 6.30 8.31 -1.32
N LEU A 11 5.60 7.40 -0.66
CA LEU A 11 4.84 7.67 0.56
C LEU A 11 5.34 6.76 1.68
N GLN A 12 5.84 7.36 2.75
CA GLN A 12 6.21 6.65 3.97
C GLN A 12 5.35 7.12 5.13
N LEU A 13 4.73 6.16 5.82
CA LEU A 13 3.90 6.36 7.00
C LEU A 13 4.50 5.55 8.14
N SER A 14 5.23 6.22 9.04
CA SER A 14 5.93 5.59 10.15
C SER A 14 5.23 5.81 11.48
N TYR A 15 5.26 4.80 12.35
CA TYR A 15 4.63 4.80 13.68
C TYR A 15 3.15 5.12 13.66
N THR A 16 2.47 4.69 12.59
CA THR A 16 1.06 4.96 12.41
C THR A 16 0.25 3.70 12.67
N CYS A 17 -0.76 3.77 13.53
CA CYS A 17 -1.69 2.67 13.71
C CYS A 17 -2.83 2.77 12.69
N LEU A 18 -2.46 2.77 11.39
CA LEU A 18 -3.42 2.91 10.29
C LEU A 18 -4.14 1.59 10.09
N ASP A 19 -5.46 1.69 10.00
CA ASP A 19 -6.24 0.66 9.32
C ASP A 19 -6.02 0.81 7.82
N LEU A 20 -5.55 -0.27 7.19
CA LEU A 20 -5.31 -0.36 5.75
C LEU A 20 -6.40 -1.14 5.02
N SER A 21 -7.44 -1.55 5.75
CA SER A 21 -8.60 -2.21 5.16
C SER A 21 -9.26 -1.32 4.10
N ARG A 22 -9.97 -1.93 3.18
CA ARG A 22 -10.78 -1.20 2.18
C ARG A 22 -11.78 -0.21 2.78
N GLU A 23 -12.30 -0.48 3.98
CA GLU A 23 -13.25 0.39 4.69
C GLU A 23 -12.57 1.60 5.35
N SER A 24 -11.24 1.59 5.44
CA SER A 24 -10.48 2.73 5.94
C SER A 24 -10.55 3.94 5.00
N GLY A 25 -10.24 5.12 5.53
CA GLY A 25 -10.07 6.35 4.74
C GLY A 25 -8.92 6.30 3.73
N PHE A 26 -8.19 5.19 3.63
CA PHE A 26 -7.03 5.04 2.75
C PHE A 26 -7.41 5.11 1.25
N HIS A 27 -8.67 4.81 0.90
CA HIS A 27 -9.19 5.00 -0.45
C HIS A 27 -9.12 6.45 -0.94
N GLN A 28 -9.08 7.43 -0.03
CA GLN A 28 -8.93 8.85 -0.37
C GLN A 28 -7.58 9.13 -1.05
N LEU A 29 -6.60 8.24 -0.91
CA LEU A 29 -5.29 8.33 -1.57
C LEU A 29 -5.29 7.78 -3.00
N SER A 30 -6.42 7.33 -3.53
CA SER A 30 -6.55 6.78 -4.90
C SER A 30 -6.16 7.76 -6.01
N SER A 31 -6.09 9.06 -5.73
CA SER A 31 -5.62 10.11 -6.65
C SER A 31 -4.10 10.13 -6.85
N LEU A 32 -3.32 9.42 -6.02
CA LEU A 32 -1.86 9.36 -6.11
C LEU A 32 -1.39 8.45 -7.25
N LYS A 33 -1.71 8.82 -8.50
CA LYS A 33 -1.47 7.98 -9.68
C LYS A 33 0.01 7.78 -10.01
N ASP A 34 0.87 8.66 -9.51
CA ASP A 34 2.32 8.55 -9.65
C ASP A 34 3.00 7.75 -8.53
N LEU A 35 2.25 7.21 -7.57
CA LEU A 35 2.83 6.47 -6.45
C LEU A 35 3.51 5.18 -6.92
N ARG A 36 4.79 5.03 -6.55
CA ARG A 36 5.66 3.89 -6.88
C ARG A 36 6.05 3.09 -5.66
N ILE A 37 6.26 3.76 -4.53
CA ILE A 37 6.71 3.12 -3.29
C ILE A 37 5.79 3.53 -2.15
N LEU A 38 5.20 2.52 -1.51
CA LEU A 38 4.46 2.66 -0.27
C LEU A 38 5.20 1.95 0.86
N SER A 39 5.55 2.68 1.90
CA SER A 39 6.21 2.14 3.09
C SER A 39 5.38 2.46 4.33
N ILE A 40 5.06 1.44 5.11
CA ILE A 40 4.22 1.54 6.30
C ILE A 40 4.92 0.82 7.44
N GLU A 41 5.15 1.54 8.52
CA GLU A 41 5.62 1.00 9.79
C GLU A 41 4.48 1.19 10.80
N THR A 42 3.86 0.07 11.18
CA THR A 42 2.60 0.06 11.95
C THR A 42 2.75 -0.63 13.29
N CYS A 43 1.90 -0.22 14.23
CA CYS A 43 1.86 -0.67 15.62
C CYS A 43 1.20 -2.05 15.81
N GLY A 44 0.66 -2.69 14.76
CA GLY A 44 0.02 -4.01 14.88
C GLY A 44 -1.39 -4.15 14.30
N TYR A 45 -1.82 -3.26 13.40
CA TYR A 45 -3.09 -3.38 12.66
C TYR A 45 -2.96 -4.29 11.42
N PRO A 46 -4.07 -4.82 10.86
CA PRO A 46 -4.06 -6.10 10.16
C PRO A 46 -3.12 -6.12 8.97
N ALA A 47 -2.53 -7.29 8.74
CA ALA A 47 -1.73 -7.54 7.55
C ALA A 47 -2.59 -7.30 6.30
N LEU A 48 -2.05 -6.57 5.32
CA LEU A 48 -2.66 -6.44 4.00
C LEU A 48 -3.06 -7.81 3.47
N THR A 49 -4.29 -7.90 2.97
CA THR A 49 -4.79 -9.08 2.25
C THR A 49 -4.42 -8.99 0.77
N GLN A 50 -4.64 -10.08 0.04
CA GLN A 50 -4.46 -10.07 -1.42
C GLN A 50 -5.47 -9.14 -2.10
N GLU A 51 -6.71 -9.05 -1.60
CA GLU A 51 -7.74 -8.15 -2.14
C GLU A 51 -7.36 -6.67 -1.97
N ASP A 52 -6.79 -6.30 -0.82
CA ASP A 52 -6.29 -4.94 -0.60
C ASP A 52 -5.21 -4.60 -1.64
N LEU A 53 -4.35 -5.56 -1.95
CA LEU A 53 -3.30 -5.41 -2.96
C LEU A 53 -3.83 -5.26 -4.38
N VAL A 54 -4.88 -6.00 -4.75
CA VAL A 54 -5.58 -5.83 -6.04
C VAL A 54 -6.13 -4.41 -6.14
N TRP A 55 -6.83 -3.95 -5.11
CA TRP A 55 -7.31 -2.56 -5.08
C TRP A 55 -6.16 -1.56 -5.18
N MET A 56 -5.05 -1.77 -4.47
CA MET A 56 -3.89 -0.88 -4.48
C MET A 56 -3.25 -0.76 -5.87
N VAL A 57 -3.15 -1.86 -6.65
CA VAL A 57 -2.59 -1.78 -8.01
C VAL A 57 -3.54 -1.08 -8.97
N THR A 58 -4.86 -1.27 -8.83
CA THR A 58 -5.86 -0.54 -9.63
C THR A 58 -5.87 0.96 -9.28
N ALA A 59 -5.75 1.28 -7.99
CA ALA A 59 -5.73 2.66 -7.51
C ALA A 59 -4.42 3.38 -7.87
N TRP A 60 -3.28 2.68 -7.77
CA TRP A 60 -1.93 3.19 -8.00
C TRP A 60 -1.22 2.35 -9.07
N PRO A 61 -1.49 2.62 -10.36
CA PRO A 61 -1.00 1.79 -11.46
C PRO A 61 0.54 1.72 -11.56
N LYS A 62 1.24 2.73 -11.01
CA LYS A 62 2.71 2.77 -10.97
C LYS A 62 3.33 2.12 -9.73
N LEU A 63 2.54 1.53 -8.84
CA LEU A 63 3.02 0.97 -7.58
C LEU A 63 3.96 -0.20 -7.83
N GLU A 64 5.23 -0.07 -7.47
CA GLU A 64 6.27 -1.09 -7.69
C GLU A 64 6.63 -1.85 -6.43
N ARG A 65 6.50 -1.21 -5.26
CA ARG A 65 6.96 -1.77 -3.99
C ARG A 65 6.05 -1.38 -2.84
N ILE A 66 5.80 -2.37 -1.99
CA ILE A 66 5.11 -2.20 -0.73
C ILE A 66 6.00 -2.76 0.38
N TYR A 67 6.30 -1.92 1.36
CA TYR A 67 6.97 -2.30 2.59
C TYR A 67 5.97 -2.16 3.73
N VAL A 68 5.64 -3.27 4.40
CA VAL A 68 4.87 -3.23 5.64
C VAL A 68 5.70 -3.90 6.72
N ASN A 69 6.22 -3.06 7.61
CA ASN A 69 7.00 -3.50 8.75
C ASN A 69 6.08 -3.53 9.97
N MET A 70 5.94 -4.73 10.52
CA MET A 70 5.31 -4.96 11.82
C MET A 70 6.37 -5.51 12.78
N PRO A 71 6.32 -5.15 14.07
CA PRO A 71 7.19 -5.76 15.07
C PRO A 71 7.11 -7.29 15.02
N GLY A 72 8.24 -7.96 14.79
CA GLY A 72 8.35 -9.42 14.86
C GLY A 72 7.98 -10.21 13.60
N ALA A 73 7.51 -9.58 12.51
CA ALA A 73 7.23 -10.29 11.25
C ALA A 73 7.32 -9.37 10.02
N SER A 74 8.17 -9.74 9.06
CA SER A 74 8.16 -9.14 7.71
C SER A 74 7.40 -10.05 6.75
N LYS A 75 6.43 -9.46 6.04
CA LYS A 75 5.70 -10.11 4.94
C LYS A 75 6.10 -9.56 3.56
N GLU A 76 7.23 -8.84 3.50
CA GLU A 76 7.68 -8.17 2.27
C GLU A 76 7.76 -9.13 1.06
N ARG A 77 8.28 -10.34 1.28
CA ARG A 77 8.39 -11.35 0.21
C ARG A 77 7.01 -11.75 -0.32
N GLN A 78 6.03 -11.93 0.56
CA GLN A 78 4.66 -12.28 0.19
C GLN A 78 4.01 -11.15 -0.61
N TYR A 79 4.11 -9.91 -0.14
CA TYR A 79 3.55 -8.75 -0.86
C TYR A 79 4.19 -8.53 -2.22
N ARG A 80 5.49 -8.80 -2.36
CA ARG A 80 6.17 -8.73 -3.65
C ARG A 80 5.65 -9.77 -4.66
N VAL A 81 5.26 -10.96 -4.18
CA VAL A 81 4.65 -12.00 -5.04
C VAL A 81 3.25 -11.57 -5.46
N TRP A 82 2.41 -11.21 -4.49
CA TRP A 82 1.04 -10.77 -4.76
C TRP A 82 0.97 -9.54 -5.65
N LEU A 83 1.88 -8.58 -5.51
CA LEU A 83 1.95 -7.40 -6.38
C LEU A 83 2.26 -7.79 -7.84
N LYS A 84 3.09 -8.81 -8.06
CA LYS A 84 3.37 -9.32 -9.41
C LYS A 84 2.19 -10.07 -10.00
N GLU A 85 1.46 -10.81 -9.18
CA GLU A 85 0.26 -11.55 -9.59
C GLU A 85 -0.86 -10.57 -9.95
N ALA A 86 -1.15 -9.61 -9.08
CA ALA A 86 -2.19 -8.61 -9.31
C ALA A 86 -1.93 -7.76 -10.57
N LYS A 87 -0.66 -7.47 -10.90
CA LYS A 87 -0.28 -6.75 -12.13
C LYS A 87 -0.38 -7.57 -13.42
N ARG A 88 -0.57 -8.89 -13.33
CA ARG A 88 -0.71 -9.78 -14.49
C ARG A 88 -2.17 -10.05 -14.85
N GLU A 89 -3.09 -9.74 -13.94
CA GLU A 89 -4.53 -9.96 -14.12
C GLU A 89 -5.27 -8.77 -14.77
N ASP A 90 -4.58 -7.65 -15.00
CA ASP A 90 -5.03 -6.47 -15.79
C ASP A 90 -4.40 -6.46 -17.21
#